data_AF-A0A8A3S541-F1
#
_entry.id   AF-A0A8A3S541-F1
#
_cell.length_a   1.000
_cell.length_b   1.000
_cell.length_c   1.000
_cell.angle_alpha   90.00
_cell.angle_beta   90.00
_cell.angle_gamma   90.00
#
_symmetry.space_group_name_H-M   'P 1'
#
loop_
_entity.id
_entity.type
_entity.pdbx_description
1 polymer ?
#
loop_
_entity_poly.entity_id
_entity_poly.type
_entity_poly.pdbx_seq_one_letter_code
_entity_poly.pdbx_strand_id
1 'polypeptide(L)'
;MNPPHIMDQEHKAIAHSPRSTSPDHGDPGPEEAATSRIWGEAGFLPPPVCREAVELLHLLAMEDETAEGDGIAFIIGMAMQALRLSRSRFHILNIHKIEEIAIEYGVAVAGRDPDAIARDVTEMIIADYGRRPSTLMETP
;
A
#
# COMPACT_ATOMS: atom_id res chain seq x y z
N MET A 1 -55.05 -35.59 22.38
CA MET A 1 -54.23 -36.74 21.93
C MET A 1 -52.93 -36.75 22.71
N ASN A 2 -52.33 -37.93 22.92
CA ASN A 2 -51.14 -38.20 23.75
C ASN A 2 -50.64 -39.63 23.37
N PRO A 3 -49.40 -40.09 23.68
CA PRO A 3 -48.11 -39.43 23.98
C PRO A 3 -47.19 -39.60 22.73
N PRO A 4 -45.92 -40.11 22.68
CA PRO A 4 -44.85 -40.31 23.68
C PRO A 4 -43.38 -39.98 23.24
N HIS A 5 -42.45 -40.13 24.20
CA HIS A 5 -41.01 -40.50 24.08
C HIS A 5 -39.97 -39.46 23.59
N ILE A 6 -39.06 -39.00 24.46
CA ILE A 6 -37.79 -39.63 24.90
C ILE A 6 -36.75 -39.60 23.76
N MET A 7 -35.62 -38.90 23.89
CA MET A 7 -34.51 -39.40 24.72
C MET A 7 -33.54 -38.30 25.19
N ASP A 8 -33.31 -38.25 26.51
CA ASP A 8 -32.05 -37.77 27.11
C ASP A 8 -30.90 -38.69 26.66
N GLN A 9 -29.78 -38.12 26.20
CA GLN A 9 -28.49 -38.75 26.42
C GLN A 9 -27.33 -37.73 26.44
N GLU A 10 -26.93 -37.36 27.64
CA GLU A 10 -25.69 -36.62 27.91
C GLU A 10 -24.45 -37.53 27.80
N HIS A 11 -23.27 -36.90 27.81
CA HIS A 11 -21.92 -37.49 27.88
C HIS A 11 -21.35 -38.19 26.63
N LYS A 12 -20.42 -37.51 25.96
CA LYS A 12 -18.99 -37.85 26.13
C LYS A 12 -18.05 -36.69 25.81
N ALA A 13 -17.35 -36.19 26.82
CA ALA A 13 -16.18 -35.34 26.61
C ALA A 13 -15.02 -36.18 26.05
N ILE A 14 -14.37 -35.72 24.99
CA ILE A 14 -13.06 -36.23 24.55
C ILE A 14 -12.15 -35.03 24.31
N ALA A 15 -11.40 -34.66 25.35
CA ALA A 15 -10.33 -33.67 25.24
C ALA A 15 -9.10 -34.32 24.60
N HIS A 16 -8.96 -34.21 23.28
CA HIS A 16 -7.74 -34.59 22.56
C HIS A 16 -7.26 -33.46 21.64
N SER A 17 -6.36 -32.65 22.20
CA SER A 17 -5.31 -31.94 21.48
C SER A 17 -4.01 -32.25 22.23
N PRO A 18 -2.80 -32.24 21.62
CA PRO A 18 -2.48 -31.83 20.24
C PRO A 18 -1.67 -32.87 19.43
N ARG A 19 -1.63 -32.72 18.10
CA ARG A 19 -0.36 -32.61 17.34
C ARG A 19 -0.59 -32.14 15.89
N SER A 20 0.37 -31.35 15.40
CA SER A 20 0.39 -30.69 14.10
C SER A 20 0.26 -31.62 12.89
N THR A 21 -0.45 -31.13 11.87
CA THR A 21 -0.15 -31.41 10.46
C THR A 21 -0.45 -30.16 9.63
N SER A 22 0.59 -29.39 9.31
CA SER A 22 0.59 -28.47 8.16
C SER A 22 0.61 -29.32 6.87
N PRO A 23 0.22 -28.79 5.69
CA PRO A 23 0.83 -27.60 5.10
C PRO A 23 -0.17 -26.45 4.93
N ASP A 24 0.20 -25.32 5.52
CA ASP A 24 0.50 -24.11 4.74
C ASP A 24 -0.21 -24.02 3.38
N HIS A 25 -1.49 -23.68 3.42
CA HIS A 25 -2.09 -22.82 2.41
C HIS A 25 -2.42 -21.54 3.16
N GLY A 26 -1.45 -20.63 3.21
CA GLY A 26 -1.72 -19.25 3.56
C GLY A 26 -2.78 -18.74 2.60
N ASP A 27 -4.00 -18.60 3.11
CA ASP A 27 -4.99 -17.70 2.55
C ASP A 27 -4.26 -16.36 2.34
N PRO A 28 -4.12 -15.85 1.10
CA PRO A 28 -3.52 -14.55 0.87
C PRO A 28 -4.53 -13.51 1.38
N GLY A 29 -4.47 -13.26 2.70
CA GLY A 29 -5.11 -12.12 3.33
C GLY A 29 -4.80 -10.89 2.50
N PRO A 30 -5.81 -10.02 2.29
CA PRO A 30 -5.98 -9.19 1.10
C PRO A 30 -4.64 -8.64 0.62
N GLU A 31 -4.17 -9.18 -0.51
CA GLU A 31 -2.80 -9.03 -1.02
C GLU A 31 -2.34 -7.59 -0.83
N GLU A 32 -1.47 -7.39 0.16
CA GLU A 32 -1.12 -6.05 0.61
C GLU A 32 -0.38 -5.37 -0.54
N ALA A 33 -1.07 -4.43 -1.21
CA ALA A 33 -0.62 -3.77 -2.42
C ALA A 33 0.89 -3.45 -2.31
N ALA A 34 1.67 -3.79 -3.34
CA ALA A 34 3.13 -3.85 -3.28
C ALA A 34 3.78 -2.55 -2.77
N THR A 35 3.12 -1.41 -3.01
CA THR A 35 3.54 -0.07 -2.57
C THR A 35 3.04 0.34 -1.18
N SER A 36 2.18 -0.44 -0.52
CA SER A 36 1.63 -0.15 0.82
C SER A 36 2.72 0.10 1.85
N ARG A 37 3.81 -0.68 1.76
CA ARG A 37 4.98 -0.56 2.63
C ARG A 37 5.67 0.79 2.51
N ILE A 38 5.72 1.41 1.33
CA ILE A 38 6.35 2.73 1.09
C ILE A 38 5.72 3.78 2.03
N TRP A 39 4.39 3.76 2.16
CA TRP A 39 3.62 4.69 2.97
C TRP A 39 3.82 4.44 4.48
N GLY A 40 3.81 3.17 4.90
CA GLY A 40 4.10 2.79 6.29
C GLY A 40 5.55 3.12 6.72
N GLU A 41 6.51 2.98 5.81
CA GLU A 41 7.90 3.33 6.05
C GLU A 41 8.11 4.84 6.12
N ALA A 42 7.51 5.60 5.19
CA ALA A 42 7.52 7.07 5.20
C ALA A 42 6.70 7.71 6.33
N GLY A 43 5.93 6.93 7.08
CA GLY A 43 5.21 7.40 8.27
C GLY A 43 3.93 8.18 7.98
N PHE A 44 3.31 8.00 6.81
CA PHE A 44 2.02 8.59 6.50
C PHE A 44 1.25 7.80 5.44
N LEU A 45 -0.08 7.93 5.41
CA LEU A 45 -0.91 7.41 4.33
C LEU A 45 -1.50 8.57 3.50
N PRO A 46 -1.21 8.68 2.20
CA PRO A 46 -1.87 9.65 1.34
C PRO A 46 -3.32 9.24 1.00
N PRO A 47 -4.11 10.15 0.42
CA PRO A 47 -5.45 9.86 -0.07
C PRO A 47 -5.50 8.59 -0.95
N PRO A 48 -6.57 7.76 -0.88
CA PRO A 48 -6.63 6.46 -1.57
C PRO A 48 -6.21 6.51 -3.04
N VAL A 49 -6.73 7.48 -3.80
CA VAL A 49 -6.39 7.74 -5.21
C VAL A 49 -4.89 7.90 -5.49
N CYS A 50 -4.12 8.45 -4.55
CA CYS A 50 -2.66 8.58 -4.71
C CYS A 50 -1.94 7.25 -4.44
N ARG A 51 -2.46 6.43 -3.52
CA ARG A 51 -1.93 5.08 -3.24
C ARG A 51 -2.22 4.14 -4.40
N GLU A 52 -3.46 4.13 -4.88
CA GLU A 52 -3.91 3.38 -6.06
C GLU A 52 -3.11 3.75 -7.31
N ALA A 53 -2.87 5.05 -7.56
CA ALA A 53 -2.06 5.47 -8.70
C ALA A 53 -0.58 5.04 -8.60
N VAL A 54 0.02 5.09 -7.41
CA VAL A 54 1.40 4.62 -7.21
C VAL A 54 1.52 3.10 -7.32
N GLU A 55 0.49 2.34 -6.91
CA GLU A 55 0.42 0.90 -7.16
C GLU A 55 0.35 0.59 -8.66
N LEU A 56 -0.51 1.30 -9.41
CA LEU A 56 -0.59 1.16 -10.88
C LEU A 56 0.73 1.54 -11.57
N LEU A 57 1.42 2.58 -11.11
CA LEU A 57 2.76 2.93 -11.61
C LEU A 57 3.80 1.85 -11.31
N HIS A 58 3.70 1.19 -10.16
CA HIS A 58 4.59 0.09 -9.77
C HIS A 58 4.39 -1.13 -10.66
N LEU A 59 3.14 -1.55 -10.88
CA LEU A 59 2.80 -2.66 -11.76
C LEU A 59 3.21 -2.39 -13.21
N LEU A 60 2.90 -1.20 -13.75
CA LEU A 60 3.32 -0.81 -15.11
C LEU A 60 4.83 -0.72 -15.27
N ALA A 61 5.57 -0.37 -14.22
CA ALA A 61 7.03 -0.37 -14.22
C ALA A 61 7.65 -1.77 -14.04
N MET A 62 6.84 -2.81 -13.74
CA MET A 62 7.27 -4.21 -13.63
C MET A 62 6.92 -5.05 -14.86
N GLU A 63 5.90 -4.67 -15.66
CA GLU A 63 5.53 -5.31 -16.93
C GLU A 63 6.46 -4.90 -18.10
N ASP A 64 7.78 -5.05 -17.88
CA ASP A 64 8.93 -4.44 -18.60
C ASP A 64 9.15 -4.88 -20.08
N GLU A 65 8.10 -4.84 -20.93
CA GLU A 65 8.26 -5.04 -22.39
C GLU A 65 7.47 -4.05 -23.29
N THR A 66 6.29 -3.55 -22.89
CA THR A 66 5.45 -2.71 -23.79
C THR A 66 4.62 -1.61 -23.12
N ALA A 67 4.91 -1.23 -21.87
CA ALA A 67 4.29 -0.04 -21.26
C ALA A 67 4.78 1.24 -21.97
N GLU A 68 4.11 1.63 -23.06
CA GLU A 68 4.36 2.89 -23.77
C GLU A 68 4.39 4.04 -22.76
N GLY A 69 5.41 4.91 -22.83
CA GLY A 69 5.65 5.95 -21.84
C GLY A 69 4.45 6.89 -21.59
N ASP A 70 3.55 6.98 -22.58
CA ASP A 70 2.25 7.65 -22.52
C ASP A 70 1.35 7.13 -21.38
N GLY A 71 1.37 5.81 -21.11
CA GLY A 71 0.59 5.19 -20.03
C GLY A 71 1.09 5.61 -18.64
N ILE A 72 2.40 5.52 -18.41
CA ILE A 72 3.05 5.97 -17.18
C ILE A 72 2.84 7.49 -17.00
N ALA A 73 3.06 8.28 -18.05
CA ALA A 73 2.84 9.73 -18.03
C ALA A 73 1.37 10.11 -17.75
N PHE A 74 0.40 9.36 -18.27
CA PHE A 74 -1.02 9.57 -18.00
C PHE A 74 -1.36 9.30 -16.54
N ILE A 75 -0.90 8.18 -15.96
CA ILE A 75 -1.16 7.86 -14.54
C ILE A 75 -0.47 8.87 -13.62
N ILE A 76 0.75 9.31 -13.93
CA ILE A 76 1.42 10.42 -13.22
C ILE A 76 0.57 11.70 -13.29
N GLY A 77 0.11 12.10 -14.48
CA GLY A 77 -0.72 13.28 -14.67
C GLY A 77 -2.01 13.24 -13.85
N MET A 78 -2.68 12.07 -13.85
CA MET A 78 -3.88 11.81 -13.04
C MET A 78 -3.58 11.87 -11.53
N ALA A 79 -2.50 11.24 -11.08
CA ALA A 79 -2.09 11.23 -9.68
C ALA A 79 -1.76 12.64 -9.15
N MET A 80 -1.01 13.42 -9.93
CA MET A 80 -0.68 14.82 -9.62
C MET A 80 -1.93 15.70 -9.60
N GLN A 81 -2.85 15.51 -10.54
CA GLN A 81 -4.11 16.27 -10.57
C GLN A 81 -4.98 15.92 -9.36
N ALA A 82 -5.10 14.64 -9.02
CA ALA A 82 -5.81 14.16 -7.83
C ALA A 82 -5.19 14.73 -6.54
N LEU A 83 -3.86 14.71 -6.41
CA LEU A 83 -3.12 15.26 -5.27
C LEU A 83 -3.36 16.77 -5.06
N ARG A 84 -3.47 17.52 -6.16
CA ARG A 84 -3.72 18.98 -6.18
C ARG A 84 -5.19 19.34 -5.90
N LEU A 85 -6.14 18.54 -6.41
CA LEU A 85 -7.57 18.75 -6.21
C LEU A 85 -8.12 18.14 -4.91
N SER A 86 -7.38 17.19 -4.32
CA SER A 86 -7.77 16.51 -3.09
C SER A 86 -7.85 17.48 -1.91
N ARG A 87 -9.06 17.60 -1.36
CA ARG A 87 -9.32 18.16 -0.03
C ARG A 87 -9.17 17.11 1.09
N SER A 88 -8.95 15.85 0.73
CA SER A 88 -8.73 14.77 1.69
C SER A 88 -7.37 14.94 2.36
N ARG A 89 -7.36 14.84 3.69
CA ARG A 89 -6.16 14.98 4.52
C ARG A 89 -5.29 13.73 4.42
N PHE A 90 -4.00 13.91 4.69
CA PHE A 90 -3.06 12.83 4.88
C PHE A 90 -3.27 12.23 6.27
N HIS A 91 -3.07 10.92 6.41
CA HIS A 91 -3.06 10.29 7.73
C HIS A 91 -1.62 10.18 8.22
N ILE A 92 -1.20 11.14 9.04
CA ILE A 92 0.13 11.22 9.65
C ILE A 92 0.27 10.10 10.69
N LEU A 93 1.16 9.13 10.46
CA LEU A 93 1.45 8.02 11.37
C LEU A 93 2.64 8.35 12.29
N ASN A 94 3.68 8.98 11.74
CA ASN A 94 4.86 9.40 12.49
C ASN A 94 5.51 10.60 11.81
N ILE A 95 5.42 11.78 12.44
CA ILE A 95 5.96 13.04 11.90
C ILE A 95 7.46 12.95 11.61
N HIS A 96 8.27 12.37 12.50
CA HIS A 96 9.73 12.33 12.32
C HIS A 96 10.17 11.49 11.11
N LYS A 97 9.42 10.43 10.78
CA LYS A 97 9.65 9.66 9.55
C LYS A 97 9.33 10.46 8.29
N ILE A 98 8.28 11.27 8.33
CA ILE A 98 7.94 12.18 7.22
C ILE A 98 9.04 13.23 7.06
N GLU A 99 9.55 13.78 8.17
CA GLU A 99 10.66 14.74 8.16
C GLU A 99 11.96 14.11 7.61
N GLU A 100 12.29 12.88 8.02
CA GLU A 100 13.44 12.11 7.56
C GLU A 100 13.37 11.86 6.04
N ILE A 101 12.28 11.26 5.55
CA ILE A 101 12.06 11.02 4.13
C ILE A 101 11.97 12.33 3.32
N ALA A 102 11.38 13.39 3.87
CA ALA A 102 11.37 14.70 3.22
C ALA A 102 12.80 15.24 3.02
N ILE A 103 13.67 15.11 4.01
CA ILE A 103 15.09 15.50 3.90
C ILE A 103 15.80 14.65 2.84
N GLU A 104 15.55 13.34 2.76
CA GLU A 104 16.11 12.46 1.72
C GLU A 104 15.71 12.89 0.30
N TYR A 105 14.43 13.27 0.10
CA TYR A 105 13.94 13.81 -1.18
C TYR A 105 14.30 15.28 -1.42
N GLY A 106 14.99 15.96 -0.49
CA GLY A 106 15.36 17.37 -0.60
C GLY A 106 14.20 18.36 -0.39
N VAL A 107 13.09 17.90 0.20
CA VAL A 107 11.91 18.69 0.56
C VAL A 107 12.18 19.48 1.84
N ALA A 108 11.90 20.78 1.83
CA ALA A 108 12.04 21.62 3.02
C ALA A 108 11.01 21.22 4.10
N VAL A 109 11.46 21.10 5.35
CA VAL A 109 10.65 20.66 6.51
C VAL A 109 10.36 21.78 7.51
N ALA A 110 11.38 22.60 7.84
CA ALA A 110 11.36 23.46 9.03
C ALA A 110 10.15 24.42 9.08
N GLY A 111 9.36 24.33 10.15
CA GLY A 111 8.22 25.20 10.41
C GLY A 111 7.00 24.98 9.49
N ARG A 112 6.98 23.89 8.72
CA ARG A 112 5.85 23.55 7.84
C ARG A 112 4.84 22.66 8.54
N ASP A 113 3.63 22.67 7.99
CA ASP A 113 2.55 21.76 8.36
C ASP A 113 2.84 20.32 7.86
N PRO A 114 2.59 19.26 8.67
CA PRO A 114 2.88 17.88 8.27
C PRO A 114 2.11 17.37 7.04
N ASP A 115 0.86 17.77 6.83
CA ASP A 115 0.11 17.42 5.60
C ASP A 115 0.76 18.10 4.37
N ALA A 116 1.33 19.31 4.54
CA ALA A 116 2.06 19.98 3.47
C ALA A 116 3.38 19.27 3.13
N ILE A 117 4.11 18.74 4.12
CA ILE A 117 5.32 17.94 3.87
C ILE A 117 4.95 16.59 3.23
N ALA A 118 3.93 15.90 3.75
CA ALA A 118 3.45 14.63 3.22
C ALA A 118 2.94 14.75 1.76
N ARG A 119 2.31 15.89 1.40
CA ARG A 119 1.95 16.19 0.01
C ARG A 119 3.18 16.27 -0.89
N ASP A 120 4.18 17.06 -0.52
CA ASP A 120 5.40 17.23 -1.32
C ASP A 120 6.16 15.91 -1.47
N VAL A 121 6.27 15.11 -0.40
CA VAL A 121 6.87 13.75 -0.46
C VAL A 121 6.06 12.84 -1.39
N THR A 122 4.73 12.93 -1.39
CA THR A 122 3.88 12.18 -2.32
C THR A 122 4.09 12.61 -3.78
N GLU A 123 4.23 13.92 -4.05
CA GLU A 123 4.57 14.45 -5.38
C GLU A 123 5.96 13.93 -5.82
N MET A 124 6.95 13.90 -4.93
CA MET A 124 8.28 13.35 -5.23
C MET A 124 8.26 11.84 -5.53
N ILE A 125 7.49 11.04 -4.76
CA ILE A 125 7.34 9.60 -5.01
C ILE A 125 6.65 9.33 -6.36
N ILE A 126 5.58 10.05 -6.70
CA ILE A 126 4.90 9.93 -8.00
C ILE A 126 5.85 10.35 -9.14
N ALA A 127 6.62 11.43 -8.94
CA ALA A 127 7.56 11.92 -9.93
C ALA A 127 8.77 10.98 -10.16
N ASP A 128 9.17 10.18 -9.18
CA ASP A 128 10.25 9.20 -9.33
C ASP A 128 9.93 8.17 -10.42
N TYR A 129 8.69 7.66 -10.47
CA TYR A 129 8.25 6.74 -11.53
C TYR A 129 8.32 7.34 -12.95
N GLY A 130 8.22 8.67 -13.09
CA GLY A 130 8.42 9.37 -14.36
C GLY A 130 9.86 9.82 -14.62
N ARG A 131 10.72 9.75 -13.59
CA ARG A 131 12.15 10.06 -13.70
C ARG A 131 12.98 8.83 -13.99
N ARG A 132 12.58 7.65 -13.50
CA ARG A 132 13.21 6.37 -13.80
C ARG A 132 13.31 6.22 -15.32
N PRO A 133 14.51 6.36 -15.92
CA PRO A 133 14.65 6.01 -17.31
C PRO A 133 14.49 4.51 -17.42
N SER A 134 14.07 4.02 -18.59
CA SER A 134 14.09 2.59 -18.94
C SER A 134 15.55 2.10 -19.05
N THR A 135 16.27 2.03 -17.92
CA THR A 135 17.67 1.60 -17.85
C THR A 135 17.76 0.17 -17.33
N LEU A 136 17.22 -0.75 -18.12
CA LEU A 136 17.73 -2.11 -18.24
C LEU A 136 18.59 -2.26 -19.51
N MET A 137 19.30 -1.18 -19.87
CA MET A 137 20.42 -1.19 -20.82
C MET A 137 21.58 -0.38 -20.24
N GLU A 138 22.64 -1.08 -19.82
CA GLU A 138 23.99 -1.03 -20.42
C GLU A 138 25.02 -1.67 -19.48
N THR A 139 25.51 -2.85 -19.85
CA THR A 139 26.80 -3.42 -19.38
C THR A 139 27.49 -4.17 -20.52
N PRO A 140 28.63 -3.67 -21.01
CA PRO A 140 29.70 -4.49 -21.57
C PRO A 140 30.82 -4.76 -20.54
#